data_AF-A0A8X7TS13-F1
#
_entry.id   AF-A0A8X7TS13-F1
#
_cell.length_a   1.000
_cell.length_b   1.000
_cell.length_c   1.000
_cell.angle_alpha   90.00
_cell.angle_beta   90.00
_cell.angle_gamma   90.00
#
_symmetry.space_group_name_H-M   'P 1'
#
loop_
_entity.id
_entity.type
_entity.pdbx_description
1 polymer ?
#
loop_
_entity_poly.entity_id
_entity_poly.type
_entity_poly.pdbx_seq_one_letter_code
_entity_poly.pdbx_strand_id
1 'polypeptide(L)'
;MRYAGQALLSGCSGGGLAAILRYDEFRNLFPGSTKVKCLSDAGLFLDKNLYNGIVEFQSVKNNLPRLCTNHLDPTSCFFPDNLISQMKTPLFIVNAAYDTWQIQSSIAPTSADPSGFWHDCRLNHGKCTPGQMRFLQGFRDQMLRVVKGFSMSRQNGHGLSSF
;
A
#
# COMPACT_ATOMS: atom_id res chain seq x y z
N MET A 1 18.77 20.41 1.62
CA MET A 1 17.41 20.53 2.21
C MET A 1 17.27 21.59 3.31
N ARG A 2 18.34 22.29 3.72
CA ARG A 2 18.39 23.14 4.93
C ARG A 2 17.45 24.35 4.95
N TYR A 3 16.94 24.80 3.81
CA TYR A 3 16.13 26.04 3.68
C TYR A 3 14.70 25.80 3.18
N ALA A 4 14.28 24.55 2.99
CA ALA A 4 12.91 24.27 2.55
C ALA A 4 11.94 24.47 3.73
N GLY A 5 10.90 25.30 3.52
CA GLY A 5 9.80 25.44 4.47
C GLY A 5 8.84 24.26 4.43
N GLN A 6 8.73 23.61 3.27
CA GLN A 6 7.84 22.46 3.04
C GLN A 6 8.53 21.45 2.12
N ALA A 7 8.20 20.16 2.31
CA ALA A 7 8.61 19.09 1.43
C ALA A 7 7.50 18.03 1.34
N LEU A 8 7.40 17.38 0.17
CA LEU A 8 6.47 16.29 -0.08
C LEU A 8 7.26 15.10 -0.62
N LEU A 9 7.14 13.95 0.04
CA LEU A 9 7.54 12.68 -0.53
C LEU A 9 6.31 12.07 -1.21
N SER A 10 6.40 11.74 -2.49
CA SER A 10 5.31 11.09 -3.21
C SER A 10 5.81 9.99 -4.11
N GLY A 11 4.98 8.98 -4.34
CA GLY A 11 5.23 7.95 -5.32
C GLY A 11 3.96 7.23 -5.73
N CYS A 12 4.02 6.55 -6.87
CA CYS A 12 2.94 5.75 -7.44
C CYS A 12 3.31 4.26 -7.44
N SER A 13 2.36 3.36 -7.19
CA SER A 13 2.55 1.91 -7.22
C SER A 13 3.70 1.46 -6.28
N GLY A 14 4.70 0.73 -6.77
CA GLY A 14 5.90 0.39 -6.00
C GLY A 14 6.64 1.60 -5.42
N GLY A 15 6.59 2.75 -6.10
CA GLY A 15 7.11 4.02 -5.58
C GLY A 15 6.25 4.60 -4.45
N GLY A 16 4.92 4.37 -4.49
CA GLY A 16 4.00 4.74 -3.42
C GLY A 16 4.23 3.89 -2.17
N LEU A 17 4.51 2.60 -2.35
CA LEU A 17 4.94 1.72 -1.27
C LEU A 17 6.28 2.18 -0.67
N ALA A 18 7.27 2.47 -1.53
CA ALA A 18 8.55 3.01 -1.08
C ALA A 18 8.40 4.34 -0.35
N ALA A 19 7.50 5.23 -0.81
CA ALA A 19 7.21 6.48 -0.12
C ALA A 19 6.73 6.25 1.32
N ILE A 20 5.87 5.24 1.56
CA ILE A 20 5.45 4.85 2.91
C ILE A 20 6.65 4.35 3.72
N LEU A 21 7.38 3.36 3.20
CA LEU A 21 8.48 2.69 3.91
C LEU A 21 9.65 3.62 4.25
N ARG A 22 9.89 4.64 3.43
CA ARG A 22 11.04 5.54 3.56
C ARG A 22 10.68 6.91 4.15
N TYR A 23 9.42 7.12 4.53
CA TYR A 23 8.93 8.44 4.93
C TYR A 23 9.67 9.01 6.14
N ASP A 24 9.82 8.24 7.21
CA ASP A 24 10.49 8.72 8.43
C ASP A 24 11.96 9.07 8.17
N GLU A 25 12.64 8.30 7.33
CA GLU A 25 14.02 8.61 6.92
C GLU A 25 14.09 9.88 6.08
N PHE A 26 13.16 10.05 5.13
CA PHE A 26 13.05 11.29 4.36
C PHE A 26 12.77 12.49 5.27
N ARG A 27 11.89 12.35 6.28
CA ARG A 27 11.60 13.39 7.27
C ARG A 27 12.86 13.80 8.03
N ASN A 28 13.76 12.87 8.34
CA ASN A 28 15.00 13.12 9.08
C ASN A 28 16.05 13.90 8.28
N LEU A 29 15.88 14.03 6.97
CA LEU A 29 16.77 14.84 6.13
C LEU A 29 16.51 16.36 6.26
N PHE A 30 15.42 16.75 6.93
CA PHE A 30 15.00 18.14 7.10
C PHE A 30 15.01 18.58 8.57
N PRO A 31 15.27 19.87 8.86
CA PRO A 31 15.10 20.43 10.19
C PRO A 31 13.70 20.21 10.80
N GLY A 32 13.60 20.33 12.12
CA GLY A 32 12.32 20.25 12.85
C GLY A 32 11.28 21.27 12.36
N SER A 33 11.72 22.43 11.89
CA SER A 33 10.88 23.51 11.37
C SER A 33 10.28 23.26 9.99
N THR A 34 10.78 22.29 9.23
CA THR A 34 10.27 21.99 7.89
C THR A 34 9.03 21.11 7.97
N LYS A 35 7.96 21.52 7.28
CA LYS A 35 6.74 20.72 7.15
C LYS A 35 6.92 19.66 6.07
N VAL A 36 7.10 18.41 6.47
CA VAL A 36 7.24 17.29 5.53
C VAL A 36 5.96 16.46 5.53
N LYS A 37 5.39 16.19 4.35
CA LYS A 37 4.24 15.30 4.16
C LYS A 37 4.62 14.11 3.27
N CYS A 38 3.84 13.03 3.33
CA CYS A 38 3.93 11.91 2.40
C CYS A 38 2.61 11.67 1.69
N LEU A 39 2.67 11.37 0.39
CA LEU A 39 1.55 10.90 -0.42
C LEU A 39 1.91 9.56 -1.07
N SER A 40 1.19 8.52 -0.70
CA SER A 40 1.26 7.23 -1.38
C SER A 40 0.10 7.11 -2.34
N ASP A 41 0.40 7.03 -3.64
CA ASP A 41 -0.57 6.74 -4.69
C ASP A 41 -0.43 5.28 -5.12
N ALA A 42 -1.52 4.52 -5.12
CA ALA A 42 -1.55 3.09 -5.45
C ALA A 42 -0.51 2.21 -4.71
N GLY A 43 -0.04 2.65 -3.54
CA GLY A 43 1.03 2.00 -2.79
C GLY A 43 0.55 1.06 -1.68
N LEU A 44 -0.76 0.99 -1.42
CA LEU A 44 -1.36 0.09 -0.43
C LEU A 44 -1.61 -1.30 -1.01
N PHE A 45 -0.67 -2.22 -0.75
CA PHE A 45 -0.76 -3.63 -1.13
C PHE A 45 -1.17 -4.50 0.07
N LEU A 46 -2.06 -5.48 -0.13
CA LEU A 46 -2.59 -6.34 0.95
C LEU A 46 -2.22 -7.82 0.85
N ASP A 47 -1.82 -8.32 -0.31
CA ASP A 47 -1.67 -9.77 -0.53
C ASP A 47 -0.22 -10.23 -0.37
N LYS A 48 -0.02 -11.12 0.60
CA LYS A 48 1.28 -11.60 1.08
C LYS A 48 1.88 -12.72 0.22
N ASN A 49 1.05 -13.44 -0.54
CA ASN A 49 1.48 -14.67 -1.20
C ASN A 49 2.44 -14.43 -2.37
N LEU A 50 2.36 -13.28 -3.05
CA LEU A 50 3.23 -12.96 -4.18
C LEU A 50 4.61 -12.43 -3.75
N TYR A 51 4.72 -11.80 -2.58
CA TYR A 51 5.93 -11.05 -2.20
C TYR A 51 6.86 -11.75 -1.23
N ASN A 52 6.50 -12.92 -0.68
CA ASN A 52 7.40 -13.68 0.19
C ASN A 52 8.77 -13.91 -0.48
N GLY A 53 8.79 -14.25 -1.77
CA GLY A 53 10.03 -14.39 -2.54
C GLY A 53 10.73 -13.06 -2.85
N ILE A 54 9.99 -11.95 -2.98
CA ILE A 54 10.55 -10.64 -3.35
C ILE A 54 11.30 -10.01 -2.17
N VAL A 55 10.76 -10.11 -0.95
CA VAL A 55 11.38 -9.51 0.24
C VAL A 55 12.72 -10.16 0.55
N GLU A 56 12.78 -11.49 0.44
CA GLU A 56 14.00 -12.26 0.65
C GLU A 56 15.02 -12.02 -0.47
N PHE A 57 14.58 -12.02 -1.73
CA PHE A 57 15.45 -11.84 -2.90
C PHE A 57 16.07 -10.44 -3.00
N GLN A 58 15.32 -9.37 -2.68
CA GLN A 58 15.82 -8.00 -2.82
C GLN A 58 16.55 -7.46 -1.59
N SER A 59 16.81 -8.27 -0.56
CA SER A 59 17.49 -7.85 0.67
C SER A 59 16.87 -6.60 1.33
N VAL A 60 15.57 -6.37 1.10
CA VAL A 60 14.85 -5.16 1.57
C VAL A 60 14.73 -5.13 3.08
N LYS A 61 14.93 -6.27 3.77
CA LYS A 61 14.93 -6.42 5.22
C LYS A 61 15.68 -5.29 5.95
N ASN A 62 16.86 -4.89 5.46
CA ASN A 62 17.70 -3.89 6.12
C ASN A 62 17.18 -2.46 5.97
N ASN A 63 16.25 -2.22 5.05
CA ASN A 63 15.71 -0.90 4.71
C ASN A 63 14.25 -0.70 5.18
N LEU A 64 13.73 -1.63 5.98
CA LEU A 64 12.38 -1.57 6.53
C LEU A 64 12.31 -0.78 7.84
N PRO A 65 11.17 -0.14 8.15
CA PRO A 65 11.00 0.62 9.38
C PRO A 65 11.21 -0.24 10.64
N ARG A 66 12.14 0.20 11.50
CA ARG A 66 12.41 -0.44 12.80
C ARG A 66 11.17 -0.53 13.69
N LEU A 67 10.25 0.42 13.56
CA LEU A 67 9.00 0.44 14.31
C LEU A 67 8.16 -0.84 14.09
N CYS A 68 8.30 -1.46 12.91
CA CYS A 68 7.63 -2.72 12.59
C CYS A 68 8.55 -3.93 12.82
N THR A 69 9.79 -3.89 12.34
CA THR A 69 10.70 -5.05 12.38
C THR A 69 11.16 -5.44 13.79
N ASN A 70 10.94 -4.58 14.79
CA ASN A 70 11.13 -4.92 16.20
C ASN A 70 10.07 -5.91 16.74
N HIS A 71 8.94 -6.07 16.06
CA HIS A 71 7.80 -6.85 16.55
C HIS A 71 7.29 -7.89 15.54
N LEU A 72 7.56 -7.70 14.24
CA LEU A 72 7.11 -8.57 13.16
C LEU A 72 8.28 -8.98 12.26
N ASP A 73 8.08 -10.04 11.49
CA ASP A 73 9.06 -10.46 10.50
C ASP A 73 9.17 -9.42 9.36
N PRO A 74 10.34 -9.34 8.69
CA PRO A 74 10.57 -8.37 7.62
C PRO A 74 9.55 -8.40 6.49
N THR A 75 9.04 -9.58 6.14
CA THR A 75 8.07 -9.72 5.05
C THR A 75 6.74 -9.12 5.44
N SER A 76 6.28 -9.33 6.69
CA SER A 76 5.11 -8.62 7.22
C SER A 76 5.29 -7.11 7.21
N CYS A 77 6.50 -6.60 7.49
CA CYS A 77 6.80 -5.16 7.49
C CYS A 77 6.97 -4.53 6.11
N PHE A 78 7.07 -5.33 5.06
CA PHE A 78 7.04 -4.84 3.68
C PHE A 78 5.63 -4.37 3.29
N PHE A 79 4.59 -4.92 3.90
CA PHE A 79 3.21 -4.56 3.59
C PHE A 79 2.71 -3.41 4.47
N PRO A 80 2.14 -2.34 3.88
CA PRO A 80 1.70 -1.19 4.66
C PRO A 80 0.62 -1.51 5.69
N ASP A 81 -0.17 -2.58 5.50
CA ASP A 81 -1.23 -2.97 6.43
C ASP A 81 -0.74 -3.19 7.87
N ASN A 82 0.49 -3.66 8.05
CA ASN A 82 1.11 -3.91 9.35
C ASN A 82 1.81 -2.67 9.95
N LEU A 83 1.98 -1.60 9.16
CA LEU A 83 2.80 -0.44 9.49
C LEU A 83 2.00 0.85 9.67
N ILE A 84 1.06 1.15 8.75
CA ILE A 84 0.47 2.48 8.61
C ILE A 84 -0.29 2.97 9.84
N SER A 85 -0.85 2.05 10.64
CA SER A 85 -1.56 2.38 11.87
C SER A 85 -0.64 2.86 13.00
N GLN A 86 0.66 2.55 12.92
CA GLN A 86 1.68 2.87 13.93
C GLN A 86 2.56 4.05 13.51
N MET A 87 2.46 4.52 12.26
CA MET A 87 3.24 5.64 11.77
C MET A 87 2.84 6.94 12.49
N LYS A 88 3.85 7.65 13.00
CA LYS A 88 3.67 8.95 13.67
C LYS A 88 3.65 10.12 12.70
N THR A 89 4.22 9.93 11.52
CA THR A 89 4.37 10.96 10.51
C THR A 89 3.10 11.06 9.65
N PRO A 90 2.61 12.28 9.32
CA PRO A 90 1.37 12.47 8.56
C PRO A 90 1.44 11.92 7.13
N LEU A 91 0.69 10.87 6.86
CA LEU A 91 0.62 10.22 5.56
C LEU A 91 -0.74 10.47 4.90
N PHE A 92 -0.73 10.62 3.57
CA PHE A 92 -1.91 10.60 2.74
C PHE A 92 -1.87 9.37 1.83
N ILE A 93 -2.92 8.55 1.80
CA ILE A 93 -3.02 7.37 0.95
C ILE A 93 -4.12 7.59 -0.10
N VAL A 94 -3.79 7.49 -1.38
CA VAL A 94 -4.76 7.39 -2.47
C VAL A 94 -4.62 6.02 -3.08
N ASN A 95 -5.68 5.22 -3.08
CA ASN A 95 -5.65 3.88 -3.66
C ASN A 95 -7.00 3.56 -4.30
N ALA A 96 -6.99 2.86 -5.43
CA ALA A 96 -8.20 2.22 -5.92
C ALA A 96 -8.57 1.06 -4.99
N ALA A 97 -9.85 0.96 -4.62
CA ALA A 97 -10.36 -0.20 -3.89
C ALA A 97 -10.27 -1.49 -4.73
N TYR A 98 -10.33 -1.32 -6.05
CA TYR A 98 -10.17 -2.36 -7.07
C TYR A 98 -8.92 -2.07 -7.90
N ASP A 99 -7.76 -2.07 -7.25
CA ASP A 99 -6.49 -1.81 -7.93
C ASP A 99 -6.22 -2.87 -9.01
N THR A 100 -6.16 -2.42 -10.26
CA THR A 100 -6.03 -3.30 -11.43
C THR A 100 -4.78 -4.15 -11.36
N TRP A 101 -3.68 -3.59 -10.87
CA TRP A 101 -2.42 -4.32 -10.75
C TRP A 101 -2.55 -5.43 -9.69
N GLN A 102 -3.09 -5.14 -8.50
CA GLN A 102 -3.33 -6.16 -7.48
C GLN A 102 -4.28 -7.26 -7.97
N ILE A 103 -5.31 -6.89 -8.72
CA ILE A 103 -6.26 -7.86 -9.28
C ILE A 103 -5.57 -8.77 -10.28
N GLN A 104 -4.80 -8.22 -11.21
CA GLN A 104 -4.16 -8.99 -12.28
C GLN A 104 -2.92 -9.77 -11.83
N SER A 105 -2.17 -9.25 -10.86
CA SER A 105 -0.90 -9.85 -10.43
C SER A 105 -1.03 -10.72 -9.18
N SER A 106 -2.01 -10.46 -8.32
CA SER A 106 -2.13 -11.15 -7.03
C SER A 106 -3.42 -11.95 -6.89
N ILE A 107 -4.59 -11.32 -7.14
CA ILE A 107 -5.89 -11.96 -6.91
C ILE A 107 -6.22 -12.99 -8.00
N ALA A 108 -6.01 -12.64 -9.27
CA ALA A 108 -6.33 -13.47 -10.42
C ALA A 108 -5.23 -13.42 -11.50
N PRO A 109 -3.98 -13.81 -11.15
CA PRO A 109 -2.93 -13.98 -12.15
C PRO A 109 -3.25 -15.13 -13.08
N THR A 110 -2.74 -15.05 -14.32
CA THR A 110 -2.97 -16.08 -15.34
C THR A 110 -2.49 -17.46 -14.88
N SER A 111 -1.46 -17.52 -14.03
CA SER A 111 -0.96 -18.76 -13.43
C SER A 111 -1.92 -19.41 -12.43
N ALA A 112 -2.79 -18.63 -11.78
CA ALA A 112 -3.79 -19.11 -10.82
C ALA A 112 -5.21 -19.21 -11.41
N ASP A 113 -5.39 -18.80 -12.67
CA ASP A 113 -6.64 -18.91 -13.42
C ASP A 113 -6.47 -19.68 -14.76
N PRO A 114 -6.10 -20.98 -14.75
CA PRO A 114 -5.85 -21.72 -15.98
C PRO A 114 -7.08 -21.87 -16.88
N SER A 115 -8.28 -21.84 -16.30
CA SER A 115 -9.56 -21.92 -17.03
C SER A 115 -10.03 -20.57 -17.58
N GLY A 116 -9.35 -19.47 -17.25
CA GLY A 116 -9.71 -18.13 -17.72
C GLY A 116 -11.00 -17.58 -17.11
N PHE A 117 -11.44 -18.10 -15.96
CA PHE A 117 -12.67 -17.66 -15.30
C PHE A 117 -12.65 -16.14 -15.00
N TRP A 118 -11.49 -15.60 -14.62
CA TRP A 118 -11.28 -14.19 -14.30
C TRP A 118 -10.84 -13.32 -15.47
N HIS A 119 -10.58 -13.91 -16.65
CA HIS A 119 -9.96 -13.21 -17.78
C HIS A 119 -10.68 -11.91 -18.16
N ASP A 120 -11.99 -11.97 -18.41
CA ASP A 120 -12.78 -10.78 -18.78
C ASP A 120 -12.92 -9.79 -17.61
N CYS A 121 -13.16 -10.31 -16.40
CA CYS A 121 -13.38 -9.53 -15.19
C CYS A 121 -12.16 -8.67 -14.80
N ARG A 122 -10.94 -9.23 -14.86
CA ARG A 122 -9.70 -8.51 -14.49
C ARG A 122 -9.27 -7.45 -15.51
N LEU A 123 -9.79 -7.54 -16.74
CA LEU A 123 -9.55 -6.55 -17.81
C LEU A 123 -10.63 -5.47 -17.83
N ASN A 124 -11.86 -5.84 -17.46
CA ASN A 124 -12.98 -4.93 -17.35
C ASN A 124 -13.90 -5.39 -16.21
N HIS A 125 -13.90 -4.63 -15.11
CA HIS A 125 -14.72 -4.96 -13.94
C HIS A 125 -16.23 -4.98 -14.23
N GLY A 126 -16.69 -4.30 -15.29
CA GLY A 126 -18.08 -4.38 -15.77
C GLY A 126 -18.48 -5.73 -16.37
N LYS A 127 -17.51 -6.61 -16.67
CA LYS A 127 -17.73 -7.98 -17.15
C LYS A 127 -17.67 -9.04 -16.05
N CYS A 128 -17.45 -8.63 -14.80
CA CYS A 128 -17.41 -9.58 -13.69
C CYS A 128 -18.79 -10.20 -13.45
N THR A 129 -18.81 -11.51 -13.23
CA THR A 129 -19.99 -12.22 -12.74
C THR A 129 -20.37 -11.72 -11.34
N PRO A 130 -21.62 -11.93 -10.88
CA PRO A 130 -22.02 -11.58 -9.52
C PRO A 130 -21.14 -12.24 -8.43
N GLY A 131 -20.61 -13.45 -8.69
CA GLY A 131 -19.69 -14.12 -7.79
C GLY A 131 -18.34 -13.41 -7.68
N GLN A 132 -17.76 -13.03 -8.82
CA GLN A 132 -16.50 -12.28 -8.87
C GLN A 132 -16.64 -10.89 -8.24
N MET A 133 -17.74 -10.19 -8.49
CA MET A 133 -18.00 -8.89 -7.86
C MET A 133 -18.11 -8.99 -6.34
N ARG A 134 -18.79 -10.02 -5.81
CA ARG A 134 -18.84 -10.25 -4.35
C ARG A 134 -17.45 -10.49 -3.76
N PHE A 135 -16.60 -11.24 -4.46
CA PHE A 135 -15.21 -11.44 -4.04
C PHE A 135 -14.43 -10.11 -4.00
N LEU A 136 -14.51 -9.32 -5.07
CA LEU A 136 -13.85 -8.01 -5.15
C LEU A 136 -14.37 -7.04 -4.07
N GLN A 137 -15.67 -7.06 -3.77
CA GLN A 137 -16.25 -6.28 -2.67
C GLN A 137 -15.70 -6.70 -1.31
N GLY A 138 -15.51 -8.00 -1.06
CA GLY A 138 -14.84 -8.49 0.14
C GLY A 138 -13.39 -7.98 0.27
N PHE A 139 -12.66 -7.91 -0.85
CA PHE A 139 -11.33 -7.31 -0.90
C PHE A 139 -11.35 -5.81 -0.59
N ARG A 140 -12.31 -5.06 -1.16
CA ARG A 140 -12.54 -3.64 -0.81
C ARG A 140 -12.79 -3.45 0.68
N ASP A 141 -13.59 -4.32 1.29
CA ASP A 141 -13.86 -4.25 2.72
C ASP A 141 -12.59 -4.51 3.56
N GLN A 142 -11.68 -5.34 3.06
CA GLN A 142 -10.35 -5.52 3.66
C GLN A 142 -9.51 -4.25 3.59
N MET A 143 -9.46 -3.59 2.42
CA MET A 143 -8.80 -2.28 2.26
C MET A 143 -9.36 -1.25 3.24
N LEU A 144 -10.69 -1.18 3.38
CA LEU A 144 -11.36 -0.27 4.32
C LEU A 144 -11.00 -0.58 5.78
N ARG A 145 -10.92 -1.85 6.17
CA ARG A 145 -10.49 -2.25 7.52
C ARG A 145 -9.06 -1.82 7.81
N VAL A 146 -8.15 -1.98 6.85
CA VAL A 146 -6.73 -1.61 6.98
C VAL A 146 -6.56 -0.10 7.20
N VAL A 147 -7.26 0.73 6.42
CA VAL A 147 -7.16 2.19 6.59
C VAL A 147 -7.95 2.72 7.80
N LYS A 148 -8.83 1.92 8.43
CA LYS A 148 -9.67 2.35 9.56
C LYS A 148 -8.82 2.84 10.74
N GLY A 149 -7.85 2.05 11.18
CA GLY A 149 -6.97 2.43 12.30
C GLY A 149 -6.11 3.65 11.98
N PHE A 150 -5.56 3.68 10.76
CA PHE A 150 -4.80 4.79 10.21
C PHE A 150 -5.57 6.12 10.21
N SER A 151 -6.87 6.05 9.92
CA SER A 151 -7.75 7.22 9.79
C SER A 151 -8.18 7.84 11.13
N MET A 152 -7.86 7.20 12.26
CA MET A 152 -8.17 7.76 13.58
C MET A 152 -7.31 9.00 13.90
N SER A 153 -6.14 9.13 13.27
CA SER A 153 -5.31 10.33 13.38
C SER A 153 -5.84 11.44 12.47
N ARG A 154 -6.15 12.61 13.05
CA ARG A 154 -6.58 13.80 12.30
C ARG A 154 -5.52 14.37 11.35
N GLN A 155 -4.27 13.93 11.48
CA GLN A 155 -3.18 14.35 10.61
C GLN A 155 -3.07 13.49 9.34
N ASN A 156 -3.69 12.31 9.35
CA ASN A 156 -3.69 11.38 8.23
C ASN A 156 -4.86 11.68 7.28
N GLY A 157 -4.67 11.33 6.01
CA GLY A 157 -5.72 11.40 4.99
C GLY A 157 -5.75 10.14 4.15
N HIS A 158 -6.94 9.76 3.67
CA HIS A 158 -7.07 8.69 2.70
C HIS A 158 -8.15 9.00 1.67
N GLY A 159 -7.95 8.48 0.46
CA GLY A 159 -8.95 8.42 -0.60
C GLY A 159 -8.95 7.02 -1.18
N LEU A 160 -10.03 6.27 -0.94
CA LEU A 160 -10.26 4.98 -1.57
C LEU A 160 -11.31 5.13 -2.65
N SER A 161 -10.90 5.13 -3.93
CA SER A 161 -11.84 5.22 -5.03
C SER A 161 -12.53 3.87 -5.23
N SER A 162 -13.86 3.93 -5.23
CA SER A 162 -14.74 2.90 -5.80
C SER A 162 -15.28 3.50 -7.10
N PHE A 163 -15.57 2.69 -8.12
CA PHE A 163 -16.01 3.13 -9.47
C PHE A 163 -16.86 4.40 -9.49
#